data_AF-L2GT34-F1
#
_entry.id   AF-L2GT34-F1
#
_cell.length_a   1.000
_cell.length_b   1.000
_cell.length_c   1.000
_cell.angle_alpha   90.00
_cell.angle_beta   90.00
_cell.angle_gamma   90.00
#
_symmetry.space_group_name_H-M   'P 1'
#
loop_
_entity.id
_entity.type
_entity.pdbx_description
1 polymer ?
#
loop_
_entity_poly.entity_id
_entity_poly.type
_entity_poly.pdbx_seq_one_letter_code
_entity_poly.pdbx_strand_id
1 'polypeptide(L)'
;MKQITFDDQFFYKNHRIISFCMMNIELEQMRYALAVILQIIFSYALKKKRNYNSVFANCILFVAFGLKSVIFFNLYILMNLIILLLLIEVERKKAAVLVLNLIILQVFNRFLEDGVTIAGPLMILSIKFYYVNSEINWTKDTFGQICEYLFSIPCVLAGPAFSLNDYKNLKKNEQRILKKQISKENEVLNRTQTANETTSSDYRHRLVNMVKNHFQSHINLFVNTCLAIQCLIYMAAYLVLPIIAPVLGIVNQRIFLRIPHLIVSLYGFKAKYYFVWTVSELCCNLHGFPNVRNVNVWNVETSQDFKGYTDNWNIYVHKWLKEAIFVPAKTYGKFRASMITFLYSSLWHGTNLSFFFLFLSIGLIIMPLKRVKTFICAHTPETMAHIFNIVTFNLIFFYYSMPFVLMNMKKTIAVWKALLFYGHIVLGPFFVMGRSIK
;
A
#
# COMPACT_ATOMS: atom_id res chain seq x y z
N MET A 1 35.99 14.08 -31.35
CA MET A 1 35.70 14.96 -30.19
C MET A 1 34.68 15.99 -30.63
N LYS A 2 33.40 15.80 -30.26
CA LYS A 2 32.36 16.82 -30.36
C LYS A 2 31.62 16.82 -29.03
N GLN A 3 31.73 17.95 -28.35
CA GLN A 3 30.93 18.36 -27.20
C GLN A 3 29.45 18.19 -27.53
N ILE A 4 28.73 17.41 -26.73
CA ILE A 4 27.27 17.44 -26.70
C ILE A 4 26.91 18.19 -25.43
N THR A 5 26.48 19.43 -25.63
CA THR A 5 25.96 20.36 -24.65
C THR A 5 24.74 19.76 -23.94
N PHE A 6 24.76 19.83 -22.62
CA PHE A 6 23.64 19.50 -21.75
C PHE A 6 22.58 20.61 -21.90
N ASP A 7 21.34 20.24 -22.25
CA ASP A 7 20.22 21.16 -22.18
C ASP A 7 19.87 21.47 -20.72
N ASP A 8 20.32 22.64 -20.29
CA ASP A 8 20.14 23.28 -18.98
C ASP A 8 18.75 23.93 -18.77
N GLN A 9 17.71 23.52 -19.52
CA GLN A 9 16.40 24.19 -19.45
C GLN A 9 15.43 23.68 -18.38
N PHE A 10 15.79 22.67 -17.57
CA PHE A 10 14.97 22.23 -16.43
C PHE A 10 15.48 22.72 -15.06
N PHE A 11 16.62 23.41 -15.03
CA PHE A 11 17.35 23.73 -13.78
C PHE A 11 17.30 25.21 -13.34
N TYR A 12 16.70 26.12 -14.12
CA TYR A 12 16.71 27.56 -13.80
C TYR A 12 15.48 28.13 -13.05
N LYS A 13 14.58 27.31 -12.51
CA LYS A 13 13.39 27.82 -11.79
C LYS A 13 13.51 27.88 -10.25
N ASN A 14 14.66 27.54 -9.67
CA ASN A 14 14.83 27.43 -8.20
C ASN A 14 15.74 28.49 -7.54
N HIS A 15 16.06 29.60 -8.21
CA HIS A 15 16.87 30.68 -7.63
C HIS A 15 16.10 31.98 -7.29
N ARG A 16 14.80 31.91 -7.01
CA ARG A 16 14.06 32.98 -6.30
C ARG A 16 13.45 32.44 -5.02
N ILE A 17 14.33 32.10 -4.07
CA ILE A 17 13.98 31.82 -2.68
C ILE A 17 14.27 33.10 -1.91
N ILE A 18 13.26 33.65 -1.22
CA ILE A 18 13.25 34.74 -0.19
C ILE A 18 12.18 35.84 -0.45
N SER A 19 11.43 35.83 -1.55
CA SER A 19 10.23 36.67 -1.64
C SER A 19 9.00 35.89 -2.09
N PHE A 20 7.96 35.94 -1.25
CA PHE A 20 6.62 35.37 -1.35
C PHE A 20 6.39 33.92 -0.89
N CYS A 21 5.77 33.86 0.30
CA CYS A 21 5.19 32.72 0.99
C CYS A 21 3.90 32.22 0.33
N MET A 22 3.94 31.88 -0.96
CA MET A 22 2.87 31.11 -1.62
C MET A 22 3.48 29.89 -2.30
N MET A 23 3.32 28.77 -1.61
CA MET A 23 3.58 27.43 -2.12
C MET A 23 2.71 27.27 -3.39
N ASN A 24 3.30 27.35 -4.58
CA ASN A 24 2.62 27.02 -5.83
C ASN A 24 2.37 25.50 -5.83
N ILE A 25 1.34 25.06 -5.12
CA ILE A 25 0.85 23.68 -5.17
C ILE A 25 0.37 23.46 -6.61
N GLU A 26 0.98 22.50 -7.31
CA GLU A 26 0.52 22.12 -8.64
C GLU A 26 -0.96 21.73 -8.57
N LEU A 27 -1.76 22.16 -9.55
CA LEU A 27 -3.20 21.93 -9.59
C LEU A 27 -3.57 20.45 -9.35
N GLU A 28 -2.74 19.53 -9.85
CA GLU A 28 -2.92 18.09 -9.67
C GLU A 28 -2.81 17.64 -8.20
N GLN A 29 -1.89 18.22 -7.43
CA GLN A 29 -1.70 17.93 -6.01
C GLN A 29 -2.89 18.47 -5.19
N MET A 30 -3.39 19.66 -5.52
CA MET A 30 -4.61 20.20 -4.89
C MET A 30 -5.83 19.31 -5.14
N ARG A 31 -5.99 18.85 -6.39
CA ARG A 31 -7.06 17.94 -6.78
C ARG A 31 -6.99 16.61 -6.03
N TYR A 32 -5.80 16.03 -5.91
CA TYR A 32 -5.61 14.80 -5.15
C TYR A 32 -5.90 15.01 -3.65
N ALA A 33 -5.45 16.11 -3.06
CA ALA A 33 -5.76 16.44 -1.66
C ALA A 33 -7.28 16.59 -1.43
N LEU A 34 -7.99 17.27 -2.34
CA LEU A 34 -9.45 17.38 -2.27
C LEU A 34 -10.12 16.00 -2.39
N ALA A 35 -9.63 15.13 -3.27
CA ALA A 35 -10.14 13.77 -3.41
C ALA A 35 -9.93 12.93 -2.13
N VAL A 36 -8.81 13.10 -1.42
CA VAL A 36 -8.57 12.47 -0.12
C VAL A 36 -9.58 12.96 0.93
N ILE A 37 -9.87 14.26 0.97
CA ILE A 37 -10.88 14.82 1.88
C ILE A 37 -12.27 14.24 1.56
N LEU A 38 -12.65 14.20 0.28
CA LEU A 38 -13.90 13.57 -0.16
C LEU A 38 -13.96 12.08 0.21
N GLN A 39 -12.85 11.36 0.08
CA GLN A 39 -12.75 9.95 0.46
C GLN A 39 -13.02 9.76 1.97
N ILE A 40 -12.49 10.62 2.83
CA ILE A 40 -12.74 10.58 4.28
C ILE A 40 -14.21 10.86 4.58
N ILE A 41 -14.77 11.93 3.99
CA ILE A 41 -16.17 12.33 4.19
C ILE A 41 -17.13 11.23 3.73
N PHE A 42 -16.94 10.71 2.52
CA PHE A 42 -17.82 9.68 1.96
C PHE A 42 -17.64 8.34 2.66
N SER A 43 -16.45 8.00 3.15
CA SER A 43 -16.23 6.82 4.00
C SER A 43 -17.14 6.82 5.22
N TYR A 44 -17.26 7.97 5.90
CA TYR A 44 -18.17 8.14 7.04
C TYR A 44 -19.65 8.18 6.60
N ALA A 45 -20.00 9.05 5.64
CA ALA A 45 -21.38 9.29 5.24
C ALA A 45 -22.07 8.08 4.61
N LEU A 46 -21.33 7.26 3.85
CA LEU A 46 -21.88 6.12 3.10
C LEU A 46 -21.77 4.79 3.84
N LYS A 47 -21.33 4.78 5.12
CA LYS A 47 -21.24 3.56 5.95
C LYS A 47 -22.50 2.69 5.87
N LYS A 48 -23.69 3.30 5.92
CA LYS A 48 -25.00 2.62 5.86
C LYS A 48 -25.61 2.54 4.44
N LYS A 49 -25.04 3.23 3.45
CA LYS A 49 -25.61 3.40 2.10
C LYS A 49 -24.63 2.97 1.00
N ARG A 50 -24.08 1.75 1.13
CA ARG A 50 -23.03 1.21 0.24
C ARG A 50 -23.43 1.05 -1.23
N ASN A 51 -24.72 0.96 -1.52
CA ASN A 51 -25.22 0.84 -2.90
C ASN A 51 -24.81 2.02 -3.79
N TYR A 52 -24.50 3.19 -3.20
CA TYR A 52 -24.04 4.37 -3.93
C TYR A 52 -22.52 4.45 -4.09
N ASN A 53 -21.77 3.45 -3.62
CA ASN A 53 -20.30 3.45 -3.68
C ASN A 53 -19.78 3.72 -5.10
N SER A 54 -20.41 3.15 -6.14
CA SER A 54 -20.01 3.36 -7.53
C SER A 54 -20.05 4.82 -7.96
N VAL A 55 -21.11 5.55 -7.60
CA VAL A 55 -21.28 6.97 -7.96
C VAL A 55 -20.22 7.81 -7.25
N PHE A 56 -20.13 7.69 -5.93
CA PHE A 56 -19.22 8.53 -5.13
C PHE A 56 -17.74 8.17 -5.34
N ALA A 57 -17.41 6.91 -5.63
CA ALA A 57 -16.06 6.51 -6.01
C ALA A 57 -15.64 7.16 -7.32
N ASN A 58 -16.52 7.18 -8.33
CA ASN A 58 -16.26 7.87 -9.59
C ASN A 58 -16.14 9.38 -9.39
N CYS A 59 -16.91 10.00 -8.48
CA CYS A 59 -16.73 11.41 -8.12
C CYS A 59 -15.34 11.68 -7.52
N ILE A 60 -14.87 10.83 -6.59
CA ILE A 60 -13.52 10.94 -6.01
C ILE A 60 -12.46 10.83 -7.12
N LEU A 61 -12.58 9.83 -7.98
CA LEU A 61 -11.65 9.61 -9.09
C LEU A 61 -11.67 10.76 -10.12
N PHE A 62 -12.84 11.34 -10.39
CA PHE A 62 -12.98 12.50 -11.27
C PHE A 62 -12.24 13.72 -10.70
N VAL A 63 -12.45 14.00 -9.41
CA VAL A 63 -11.76 15.10 -8.73
C VAL A 63 -10.25 14.89 -8.79
N ALA A 64 -9.76 13.69 -8.44
CA ALA A 64 -8.34 13.37 -8.44
C ALA A 64 -7.68 13.39 -9.84
N PHE A 65 -8.28 12.69 -10.82
CA PHE A 65 -7.62 12.30 -12.07
C PHE A 65 -8.31 12.79 -13.34
N GLY A 66 -9.55 13.28 -13.24
CA GLY A 66 -10.30 13.90 -14.35
C GLY A 66 -11.14 12.91 -15.15
N LEU A 67 -11.91 13.42 -16.11
CA LEU A 67 -12.89 12.63 -16.86
C LEU A 67 -12.27 11.49 -17.66
N LYS A 68 -11.18 11.77 -18.39
CA LYS A 68 -10.45 10.77 -19.19
C LYS A 68 -10.08 9.56 -18.32
N SER A 69 -9.49 9.81 -17.17
CA SER A 69 -9.07 8.76 -16.23
C SER A 69 -10.27 7.94 -15.71
N VAL A 70 -11.39 8.58 -15.37
CA VAL A 70 -12.61 7.88 -14.94
C VAL A 70 -13.19 6.99 -16.04
N ILE A 71 -13.18 7.45 -17.30
CA ILE A 71 -13.62 6.63 -18.44
C ILE A 71 -12.75 5.38 -18.54
N PHE A 72 -11.41 5.53 -18.48
CA PHE A 72 -10.49 4.39 -18.51
C PHE A 72 -10.69 3.46 -17.31
N PHE A 73 -10.94 3.99 -16.10
CA PHE A 73 -11.23 3.16 -14.93
C PHE A 73 -12.45 2.26 -15.14
N ASN A 74 -13.55 2.83 -15.65
CA ASN A 74 -14.78 2.06 -15.90
C ASN A 74 -14.64 1.13 -17.11
N LEU A 75 -13.93 1.53 -18.15
CA LEU A 75 -13.62 0.66 -19.29
C LEU A 75 -12.79 -0.55 -18.84
N TYR A 76 -11.82 -0.34 -17.96
CA TYR A 76 -11.03 -1.42 -17.38
C TYR A 76 -11.90 -2.41 -16.59
N ILE A 77 -12.87 -1.91 -15.81
CA ILE A 77 -13.87 -2.75 -15.13
C ILE A 77 -14.66 -3.58 -16.14
N LEU A 78 -15.20 -2.92 -17.18
CA LEU A 78 -16.00 -3.58 -18.21
C LEU A 78 -15.21 -4.69 -18.91
N MET A 79 -13.98 -4.42 -19.34
CA MET A 79 -13.12 -5.42 -19.99
C MET A 79 -12.82 -6.62 -19.10
N ASN A 80 -12.55 -6.38 -17.80
CA ASN A 80 -12.28 -7.47 -16.86
C ASN A 80 -13.55 -8.28 -16.52
N LEU A 81 -14.73 -7.66 -16.51
CA LEU A 81 -16.00 -8.38 -16.38
C LEU A 81 -16.27 -9.24 -17.62
N ILE A 82 -15.99 -8.75 -18.82
CA ILE A 82 -16.10 -9.53 -20.06
C ILE A 82 -15.16 -10.74 -20.00
N ILE A 83 -13.90 -10.53 -19.62
CA ILE A 83 -12.93 -11.63 -19.44
C ILE A 83 -13.43 -12.64 -18.41
N LEU A 84 -13.96 -12.17 -17.29
CA LEU A 84 -14.50 -13.04 -16.26
C LEU A 84 -15.61 -13.94 -16.82
N LEU A 85 -16.55 -13.38 -17.60
CA LEU A 85 -17.65 -14.12 -18.22
C LEU A 85 -17.14 -15.12 -19.27
N LEU A 86 -16.21 -14.70 -20.14
CA LEU A 86 -15.64 -15.55 -21.19
C LEU A 86 -14.83 -16.74 -20.62
N LEU A 87 -14.25 -16.59 -19.44
CA LEU A 87 -13.39 -17.59 -18.82
C LEU A 87 -14.07 -18.41 -17.71
N ILE A 88 -15.40 -18.33 -17.57
CA ILE A 88 -16.14 -19.05 -16.50
C ILE A 88 -15.82 -20.55 -16.48
N GLU A 89 -15.84 -21.18 -17.66
CA GLU A 89 -15.72 -22.63 -17.86
C GLU A 89 -14.28 -23.09 -18.16
N VAL A 90 -13.34 -22.16 -18.29
CA VAL A 90 -11.97 -22.47 -18.74
C VAL A 90 -11.13 -23.07 -17.61
N GLU A 91 -10.48 -24.20 -17.90
CA GLU A 91 -9.47 -24.77 -17.02
C GLU A 91 -8.30 -23.78 -16.84
N ARG A 92 -7.80 -23.63 -15.60
CA ARG A 92 -6.76 -22.65 -15.24
C ARG A 92 -7.13 -21.17 -15.45
N LYS A 93 -8.43 -20.81 -15.46
CA LYS A 93 -8.90 -19.42 -15.55
C LYS A 93 -8.18 -18.41 -14.62
N LYS A 94 -7.71 -18.84 -13.45
CA LYS A 94 -6.96 -17.97 -12.51
C LYS A 94 -5.69 -17.39 -13.14
N ALA A 95 -4.91 -18.22 -13.83
CA ALA A 95 -3.67 -17.78 -14.48
C ALA A 95 -3.97 -16.91 -15.72
N ALA A 96 -4.96 -17.30 -16.52
CA ALA A 96 -5.39 -16.54 -17.69
C ALA A 96 -5.88 -15.13 -17.30
N VAL A 97 -6.72 -15.02 -16.28
CA VAL A 97 -7.19 -13.72 -15.75
C VAL A 97 -6.02 -12.86 -15.27
N LEU A 98 -5.06 -13.42 -14.52
CA LEU A 98 -3.88 -12.66 -14.08
C LEU A 98 -3.08 -12.09 -15.26
N VAL A 99 -2.81 -12.90 -16.28
CA VAL A 99 -2.03 -12.47 -17.46
C VAL A 99 -2.79 -11.45 -18.29
N LEU A 100 -4.06 -11.70 -18.62
CA LEU A 100 -4.87 -10.79 -19.42
C LEU A 100 -5.10 -9.45 -18.70
N ASN A 101 -5.38 -9.51 -17.40
CA ASN A 101 -5.55 -8.33 -16.57
C ASN A 101 -4.25 -7.48 -16.55
N LEU A 102 -3.09 -8.14 -16.41
CA LEU A 102 -1.79 -7.48 -16.48
C LEU A 102 -1.53 -6.82 -17.84
N ILE A 103 -1.86 -7.50 -18.95
CA ILE A 103 -1.73 -6.96 -20.31
C ILE A 103 -2.60 -5.70 -20.47
N ILE A 104 -3.87 -5.77 -20.07
CA ILE A 104 -4.79 -4.62 -20.13
C ILE A 104 -4.23 -3.46 -19.29
N LEU A 105 -3.74 -3.74 -18.08
CA LEU A 105 -3.14 -2.72 -17.22
C LEU A 105 -1.97 -2.02 -17.92
N GLN A 106 -1.08 -2.77 -18.58
CA GLN A 106 0.05 -2.18 -19.33
C GLN A 106 -0.40 -1.36 -20.54
N VAL A 107 -1.39 -1.85 -21.29
CA VAL A 107 -1.95 -1.11 -22.43
C VAL A 107 -2.54 0.21 -21.97
N PHE A 108 -3.31 0.20 -20.87
CA PHE A 108 -3.95 1.39 -20.32
C PHE A 108 -2.91 2.40 -19.81
N ASN A 109 -1.87 1.92 -19.13
CA ASN A 109 -0.78 2.79 -18.67
C ASN A 109 -0.10 3.55 -19.81
N ARG A 110 0.05 2.92 -21.00
CA ARG A 110 0.64 3.57 -22.18
C ARG A 110 -0.22 4.70 -22.75
N PHE A 111 -1.55 4.61 -22.65
CA PHE A 111 -2.48 5.66 -23.11
C PHE A 111 -2.67 6.80 -22.11
N LEU A 112 -2.15 6.63 -20.90
CA LEU A 112 -2.32 7.53 -19.76
C LEU A 112 -1.00 8.19 -19.32
N GLU A 113 0.04 8.17 -20.15
CA GLU A 113 1.37 8.71 -19.82
C GLU A 113 1.41 10.23 -19.55
N ASP A 114 0.36 10.98 -19.89
CA ASP A 114 0.27 12.44 -19.67
C ASP A 114 -0.36 12.78 -18.29
N GLY A 115 0.46 13.05 -17.26
CA GLY A 115 0.05 13.69 -15.98
C GLY A 115 -0.06 12.77 -14.75
N VAL A 116 -0.77 13.21 -13.70
CA VAL A 116 -1.05 12.35 -12.51
C VAL A 116 -1.89 11.14 -12.94
N THR A 117 -1.21 10.00 -13.03
CA THR A 117 -1.78 8.77 -13.59
C THR A 117 -2.75 8.08 -12.62
N ILE A 118 -3.86 7.56 -13.16
CA ILE A 118 -4.79 6.66 -12.44
C ILE A 118 -4.21 5.24 -12.25
N ALA A 119 -2.90 5.05 -12.48
CA ALA A 119 -2.23 3.77 -12.42
C ALA A 119 -2.41 3.10 -11.05
N GLY A 120 -2.32 3.86 -9.94
CA GLY A 120 -2.54 3.35 -8.58
C GLY A 120 -3.91 2.69 -8.41
N PRO A 121 -5.03 3.40 -8.63
CA PRO A 121 -6.37 2.82 -8.63
C PRO A 121 -6.55 1.60 -9.55
N LEU A 122 -6.02 1.64 -10.77
CA LEU A 122 -6.07 0.50 -11.71
C LEU A 122 -5.30 -0.71 -11.19
N MET A 123 -4.13 -0.48 -10.60
CA MET A 123 -3.31 -1.51 -9.96
C MET A 123 -4.05 -2.16 -8.79
N ILE A 124 -4.76 -1.41 -7.95
CA ILE A 124 -5.60 -1.99 -6.88
C ILE A 124 -6.76 -2.78 -7.47
N LEU A 125 -7.38 -2.25 -8.52
CA LEU A 125 -8.50 -2.88 -9.18
C LEU A 125 -8.12 -4.21 -9.83
N SER A 126 -6.89 -4.33 -10.37
CA SER A 126 -6.35 -5.60 -10.88
C SER A 126 -6.38 -6.72 -9.83
N ILE A 127 -6.02 -6.39 -8.59
CA ILE A 127 -6.00 -7.31 -7.45
C ILE A 127 -7.42 -7.70 -7.07
N LYS A 128 -8.33 -6.72 -7.01
CA LYS A 128 -9.74 -6.98 -6.70
C LYS A 128 -10.37 -7.91 -7.74
N PHE A 129 -10.05 -7.75 -9.03
CA PHE A 129 -10.56 -8.65 -10.07
C PHE A 129 -10.02 -10.07 -9.97
N TYR A 130 -8.76 -10.24 -9.57
CA TYR A 130 -8.25 -11.56 -9.22
C TYR A 130 -9.10 -12.22 -8.11
N TYR A 131 -9.43 -11.47 -7.04
CA TYR A 131 -10.28 -11.99 -5.96
C TYR A 131 -11.74 -12.23 -6.40
N VAL A 132 -12.33 -11.35 -7.22
CA VAL A 132 -13.65 -11.60 -7.81
C VAL A 132 -13.62 -12.92 -8.58
N ASN A 133 -12.67 -13.12 -9.48
CA ASN A 133 -12.58 -14.35 -10.26
C ASN A 133 -12.35 -15.61 -9.40
N SER A 134 -11.57 -15.49 -8.33
CA SER A 134 -11.17 -16.64 -7.51
C SER A 134 -12.11 -16.98 -6.37
N GLU A 135 -12.94 -16.04 -5.93
CA GLU A 135 -13.77 -16.15 -4.71
C GLU A 135 -15.27 -15.91 -4.94
N ILE A 136 -15.68 -15.52 -6.15
CA ILE A 136 -17.10 -15.34 -6.49
C ILE A 136 -17.86 -16.66 -6.33
N ASN A 137 -19.00 -16.58 -5.65
CA ASN A 137 -19.98 -17.63 -5.59
C ASN A 137 -21.17 -17.27 -6.48
N TRP A 138 -21.20 -17.85 -7.68
CA TRP A 138 -22.21 -17.58 -8.70
C TRP A 138 -23.67 -17.82 -8.28
N THR A 139 -23.92 -18.60 -7.22
CA THR A 139 -25.28 -18.85 -6.72
C THR A 139 -25.72 -17.90 -5.61
N LYS A 140 -24.78 -17.23 -4.92
CA LYS A 140 -25.07 -16.40 -3.74
C LYS A 140 -24.73 -14.93 -3.91
N ASP A 141 -23.69 -14.64 -4.68
CA ASP A 141 -23.20 -13.27 -4.83
C ASP A 141 -23.97 -12.54 -5.93
N THR A 142 -24.41 -11.32 -5.63
CA THR A 142 -25.11 -10.48 -6.60
C THR A 142 -24.15 -9.53 -7.30
N PHE A 143 -24.49 -9.11 -8.52
CA PHE A 143 -23.71 -8.09 -9.24
C PHE A 143 -23.57 -6.78 -8.44
N GLY A 144 -24.62 -6.39 -7.70
CA GLY A 144 -24.58 -5.23 -6.80
C GLY A 144 -23.49 -5.36 -5.72
N GLN A 145 -23.34 -6.54 -5.10
CA GLN A 145 -22.29 -6.77 -4.10
C GLN A 145 -20.89 -6.70 -4.70
N ILE A 146 -20.71 -7.19 -5.93
CA ILE A 146 -19.44 -7.09 -6.65
C ILE A 146 -19.12 -5.62 -6.93
N CYS A 147 -20.10 -4.83 -7.38
CA CYS A 147 -19.93 -3.40 -7.58
C CYS A 147 -19.59 -2.67 -6.26
N GLU A 148 -20.27 -2.99 -5.15
CA GLU A 148 -19.97 -2.43 -3.83
C GLU A 148 -18.51 -2.67 -3.41
N TYR A 149 -17.98 -3.86 -3.73
CA TYR A 149 -16.61 -4.26 -3.43
C TYR A 149 -15.58 -3.56 -4.34
N LEU A 150 -15.79 -3.60 -5.66
CA LEU A 150 -14.89 -2.98 -6.65
C LEU A 150 -14.76 -1.48 -6.38
N PHE A 151 -15.88 -0.79 -6.16
CA PHE A 151 -15.94 0.65 -5.89
C PHE A 151 -15.89 1.02 -4.40
N SER A 152 -15.41 0.14 -3.52
CA SER A 152 -15.33 0.44 -2.09
C SER A 152 -14.56 1.74 -1.81
N ILE A 153 -15.27 2.74 -1.29
CA ILE A 153 -14.79 4.13 -1.07
C ILE A 153 -13.48 4.18 -0.27
N PRO A 154 -13.30 3.44 0.84
CA PRO A 154 -12.05 3.50 1.61
C PRO A 154 -10.80 3.05 0.85
N CYS A 155 -10.98 2.34 -0.27
CA CYS A 155 -9.88 1.69 -1.00
C CYS A 155 -9.68 2.26 -2.41
N VAL A 156 -10.46 3.27 -2.82
CA VAL A 156 -10.56 3.70 -4.22
C VAL A 156 -9.29 4.35 -4.76
N LEU A 157 -8.56 5.10 -3.93
CA LEU A 157 -7.34 5.81 -4.36
C LEU A 157 -6.07 4.94 -4.27
N ALA A 158 -5.80 4.33 -3.11
CA ALA A 158 -4.50 3.74 -2.82
C ALA A 158 -4.54 2.35 -2.14
N GLY A 159 -5.71 1.71 -2.09
CA GLY A 159 -5.94 0.47 -1.37
C GLY A 159 -6.41 0.77 0.06
N PRO A 160 -6.47 -0.21 0.97
CA PRO A 160 -6.02 -1.59 0.85
C PRO A 160 -6.79 -2.44 -0.17
N ALA A 161 -6.11 -3.38 -0.82
CA ALA A 161 -6.70 -4.29 -1.80
C ALA A 161 -7.09 -5.65 -1.15
N PHE A 162 -7.91 -5.63 -0.09
CA PHE A 162 -8.34 -6.86 0.58
C PHE A 162 -9.21 -7.76 -0.31
N SER A 163 -9.26 -9.06 0.01
CA SER A 163 -10.01 -10.06 -0.76
C SER A 163 -11.53 -9.85 -0.71
N LEU A 164 -12.27 -10.47 -1.64
CA LEU A 164 -13.72 -10.40 -1.67
C LEU A 164 -14.32 -11.10 -0.43
N ASN A 165 -13.73 -12.20 0.00
CA ASN A 165 -14.09 -12.90 1.24
C ASN A 165 -13.84 -12.04 2.48
N ASP A 166 -12.69 -11.35 2.56
CA ASP A 166 -12.40 -10.43 3.66
C ASP A 166 -13.45 -9.30 3.70
N TYR A 167 -13.82 -8.74 2.55
CA TYR A 167 -14.88 -7.73 2.45
C TYR A 167 -16.24 -8.23 2.96
N LYS A 168 -16.67 -9.43 2.53
CA LYS A 168 -17.93 -10.04 3.00
C LYS A 168 -17.92 -10.28 4.50
N ASN A 169 -16.78 -10.73 5.04
CA ASN A 169 -16.61 -10.95 6.48
C ASN A 169 -16.71 -9.65 7.27
N LEU A 170 -16.09 -8.57 6.78
CA LEU A 170 -16.18 -7.24 7.38
C LEU A 170 -17.63 -6.74 7.43
N LYS A 171 -18.36 -6.84 6.31
CA LYS A 171 -19.79 -6.48 6.23
C LYS A 171 -20.65 -7.32 7.19
N LYS A 172 -20.41 -8.64 7.24
CA LYS A 172 -21.14 -9.55 8.15
C LYS A 172 -20.88 -9.24 9.61
N ASN A 173 -19.63 -8.92 9.97
CA ASN A 173 -19.26 -8.59 11.34
C ASN A 173 -19.89 -7.27 11.79
N GLU A 174 -19.88 -6.26 10.94
CA GLU A 174 -20.58 -5.00 11.19
C GLU A 174 -22.08 -5.21 11.39
N GLN A 175 -22.74 -5.98 10.51
CA GLN A 175 -24.17 -6.30 10.64
C GLN A 175 -24.48 -7.07 11.92
N ARG A 176 -23.61 -8.00 12.33
CA ARG A 176 -23.74 -8.73 13.60
C ARG A 176 -23.65 -7.80 14.80
N ILE A 177 -22.73 -6.84 14.79
CA ILE A 177 -22.59 -5.85 15.86
C ILE A 177 -23.86 -5.00 15.94
N LEU A 178 -24.34 -4.49 14.81
CA LEU A 178 -25.55 -3.66 14.74
C LEU A 178 -26.80 -4.44 15.20
N LYS A 179 -26.99 -5.67 14.74
CA LYS A 179 -28.11 -6.53 15.18
C LYS A 179 -28.06 -6.84 16.67
N LYS A 180 -26.86 -7.10 17.23
CA LYS A 180 -26.70 -7.31 18.69
C LYS A 180 -27.05 -6.05 19.49
N GLN A 181 -26.78 -4.85 18.96
CA GLN A 181 -27.16 -3.60 19.61
C GLN A 181 -28.68 -3.42 19.58
N ILE A 182 -29.30 -3.55 18.40
CA ILE A 182 -30.76 -3.40 18.22
C ILE A 182 -31.54 -4.46 19.00
N SER A 183 -31.13 -5.73 18.95
CA SER A 183 -31.79 -6.81 19.70
C SER A 183 -31.78 -6.56 21.20
N LYS A 184 -30.66 -6.06 21.73
CA LYS A 184 -30.56 -5.69 23.15
C LYS A 184 -31.42 -4.47 23.48
N GLU A 185 -31.49 -3.47 22.60
CA GLU A 185 -32.37 -2.31 22.78
C GLU A 185 -33.84 -2.72 22.76
N ASN A 186 -34.25 -3.62 21.87
CA ASN A 186 -35.62 -4.12 21.77
C ASN A 186 -36.02 -5.04 22.92
N GLU A 187 -35.14 -5.95 23.36
CA GLU A 187 -35.35 -6.75 24.58
C GLU A 187 -35.55 -5.86 25.80
N VAL A 188 -34.76 -4.80 25.90
CA VAL A 188 -34.88 -3.78 26.95
C VAL A 188 -36.21 -3.05 26.83
N LEU A 189 -36.59 -2.57 25.65
CA LEU A 189 -37.84 -1.84 25.42
C LEU A 189 -39.07 -2.69 25.80
N ASN A 190 -39.10 -3.94 25.33
CA ASN A 190 -40.19 -4.88 25.61
C ASN A 190 -40.29 -5.20 27.10
N ARG A 191 -39.16 -5.40 27.81
CA ARG A 191 -39.18 -5.59 29.27
C ARG A 191 -39.68 -4.37 30.04
N THR A 192 -39.39 -3.16 29.56
CA THR A 192 -39.92 -1.92 30.18
C THR A 192 -41.42 -1.73 29.94
N GLN A 193 -41.96 -2.27 28.85
CA GLN A 193 -43.40 -2.21 28.54
C GLN A 193 -44.22 -3.28 29.28
N THR A 194 -43.60 -4.39 29.68
CA THR A 194 -44.28 -5.50 30.38
C THR A 194 -44.04 -5.56 31.89
N ALA A 195 -43.18 -4.72 32.47
CA ALA A 195 -42.80 -4.80 33.88
C ALA A 195 -43.50 -3.73 34.74
N ASN A 196 -44.37 -4.17 35.66
CA ASN A 196 -44.79 -3.37 36.82
C ASN A 196 -43.70 -3.29 37.91
N GLU A 197 -42.61 -4.07 37.82
CA GLU A 197 -41.46 -3.97 38.72
C GLU A 197 -40.16 -4.27 37.97
N THR A 198 -39.42 -3.23 37.59
CA THR A 198 -38.05 -3.36 37.07
C THR A 198 -37.09 -3.80 38.18
N THR A 199 -36.45 -4.96 38.04
CA THR A 199 -35.51 -5.49 39.04
C THR A 199 -34.16 -4.77 39.02
N SER A 200 -33.47 -4.66 40.17
CA SER A 200 -32.11 -4.07 40.32
C SER A 200 -31.07 -4.66 39.34
N SER A 201 -31.24 -5.93 38.95
CA SER A 201 -30.41 -6.63 37.98
C SER A 201 -30.49 -6.03 36.56
N ASP A 202 -31.69 -5.64 36.12
CA ASP A 202 -31.91 -5.04 34.79
C ASP A 202 -31.27 -3.64 34.70
N TYR A 203 -31.32 -2.85 35.79
CA TYR A 203 -30.62 -1.56 35.87
C TYR A 203 -29.11 -1.72 35.79
N ARG A 204 -28.52 -2.70 36.48
CA ARG A 204 -27.08 -3.01 36.40
C ARG A 204 -26.69 -3.40 34.97
N HIS A 205 -27.47 -4.25 34.31
CA HIS A 205 -27.17 -4.65 32.93
C HIS A 205 -27.28 -3.47 31.94
N ARG A 206 -28.27 -2.58 32.11
CA ARG A 206 -28.39 -1.35 31.31
C ARG A 206 -27.19 -0.44 31.50
N LEU A 207 -26.78 -0.20 32.75
CA LEU A 207 -25.63 0.62 33.08
C LEU A 207 -24.34 0.04 32.45
N VAL A 208 -24.10 -1.26 32.59
CA VAL A 208 -22.92 -1.92 32.00
C VAL A 208 -22.90 -1.80 30.47
N ASN A 209 -24.03 -2.00 29.79
CA ASN A 209 -24.09 -1.84 28.34
C ASN A 209 -23.87 -0.38 27.89
N MET A 210 -24.46 0.58 28.61
CA MET A 210 -24.31 2.01 28.32
C MET A 210 -22.86 2.44 28.49
N VAL A 211 -22.23 2.05 29.61
CA VAL A 211 -20.81 2.30 29.89
C VAL A 211 -19.94 1.64 28.81
N LYS A 212 -20.22 0.39 28.42
CA LYS A 212 -19.45 -0.31 27.39
C LYS A 212 -19.56 0.35 26.01
N ASN A 213 -20.77 0.75 25.61
CA ASN A 213 -20.99 1.43 24.33
C ASN A 213 -20.33 2.82 24.32
N HIS A 214 -20.44 3.57 25.42
CA HIS A 214 -19.78 4.86 25.59
C HIS A 214 -18.25 4.71 25.52
N PHE A 215 -17.69 3.76 26.25
CA PHE A 215 -16.25 3.48 26.24
C PHE A 215 -15.77 3.03 24.84
N GLN A 216 -16.51 2.17 24.15
CA GLN A 216 -16.18 1.75 22.80
C GLN A 216 -16.23 2.92 21.79
N SER A 217 -17.19 3.83 21.94
CA SER A 217 -17.27 5.04 21.12
C SER A 217 -16.05 5.93 21.33
N HIS A 218 -15.63 6.13 22.59
CA HIS A 218 -14.42 6.88 22.92
C HIS A 218 -13.14 6.22 22.41
N ILE A 219 -13.03 4.89 22.51
CA ILE A 219 -11.90 4.15 21.91
C ILE A 219 -11.85 4.38 20.41
N ASN A 220 -12.97 4.23 19.70
CA ASN A 220 -13.01 4.41 18.25
C ASN A 220 -12.64 5.85 17.86
N LEU A 221 -13.14 6.84 18.60
CA LEU A 221 -12.80 8.24 18.41
C LEU A 221 -11.30 8.47 18.64
N PHE A 222 -10.75 7.97 19.74
CA PHE A 222 -9.34 8.06 20.07
C PHE A 222 -8.46 7.45 18.96
N VAL A 223 -8.76 6.24 18.50
CA VAL A 223 -8.04 5.56 17.41
C VAL A 223 -8.09 6.40 16.13
N ASN A 224 -9.25 6.92 15.75
CA ASN A 224 -9.39 7.75 14.56
C ASN A 224 -8.60 9.06 14.67
N THR A 225 -8.59 9.69 15.84
CA THR A 225 -7.78 10.88 16.11
C THR A 225 -6.29 10.58 15.99
N CYS A 226 -5.81 9.47 16.56
CA CYS A 226 -4.42 9.04 16.43
C CYS A 226 -4.03 8.80 14.96
N LEU A 227 -4.89 8.13 14.18
CA LEU A 227 -4.65 7.90 12.75
C LEU A 227 -4.61 9.22 11.97
N ALA A 228 -5.50 10.18 12.27
CA ALA A 228 -5.50 11.50 11.66
C ALA A 228 -4.21 12.27 11.96
N ILE A 229 -3.73 12.24 13.21
CA ILE A 229 -2.44 12.84 13.60
C ILE A 229 -1.28 12.18 12.85
N GLN A 230 -1.25 10.85 12.76
CA GLN A 230 -0.23 10.14 11.98
C GLN A 230 -0.24 10.55 10.50
N CYS A 231 -1.42 10.72 9.90
CA CYS A 231 -1.53 11.21 8.52
C CYS A 231 -0.88 12.60 8.37
N LEU A 232 -1.11 13.52 9.30
CA LEU A 232 -0.50 14.85 9.26
C LEU A 232 1.03 14.79 9.38
N ILE A 233 1.54 13.93 10.27
CA ILE A 233 2.99 13.71 10.43
C ILE A 233 3.62 13.18 9.14
N TYR A 234 3.02 12.15 8.53
CA TYR A 234 3.54 11.57 7.29
C TYR A 234 3.43 12.53 6.10
N MET A 235 2.36 13.33 6.04
CA MET A 235 2.23 14.38 5.03
C MET A 235 3.34 15.44 5.20
N ALA A 236 3.57 15.92 6.43
CA ALA A 236 4.62 16.88 6.71
C ALA A 236 6.00 16.32 6.34
N ALA A 237 6.28 15.06 6.71
CA ALA A 237 7.51 14.38 6.33
C ALA A 237 7.68 14.27 4.80
N TYR A 238 6.60 13.96 4.07
CA TYR A 238 6.62 13.90 2.61
C TYR A 238 6.91 15.26 1.96
N LEU A 239 6.38 16.36 2.51
CA LEU A 239 6.60 17.70 1.95
C LEU A 239 7.98 18.26 2.31
N VAL A 240 8.47 18.01 3.52
CA VAL A 240 9.68 18.66 4.06
C VAL A 240 10.95 17.89 3.74
N LEU A 241 10.95 16.56 3.90
CA LEU A 241 12.20 15.78 3.82
C LEU A 241 12.83 15.74 2.41
N PRO A 242 12.07 15.70 1.30
CA PRO A 242 12.66 15.80 -0.03
C PRO A 242 13.33 17.15 -0.32
N ILE A 243 12.91 18.22 0.37
CA ILE A 243 13.55 19.55 0.28
C ILE A 243 14.87 19.56 1.04
N ILE A 244 14.87 19.01 2.26
CA ILE A 244 16.05 18.95 3.13
C ILE A 244 17.11 17.98 2.57
N ALA A 245 16.67 16.79 2.18
CA ALA A 245 17.52 15.69 1.71
C ALA A 245 16.95 15.12 0.40
N PRO A 246 17.14 15.82 -0.73
CA PRO A 246 16.77 15.28 -2.03
C PRO A 246 17.66 14.08 -2.37
N VAL A 247 17.11 12.99 -2.90
CA VAL A 247 17.84 11.73 -3.14
C VAL A 247 19.09 11.94 -4.01
N LEU A 248 19.01 12.75 -5.06
CA LEU A 248 20.16 13.06 -5.92
C LEU A 248 21.22 13.93 -5.24
N GLY A 249 20.85 14.66 -4.18
CA GLY A 249 21.77 15.47 -3.40
C GLY A 249 22.90 14.66 -2.77
N ILE A 250 22.73 13.35 -2.58
CA ILE A 250 23.76 12.42 -2.06
C ILE A 250 25.08 12.54 -2.82
N VAL A 251 25.03 12.76 -4.14
CA VAL A 251 26.22 12.84 -5.00
C VAL A 251 27.13 13.99 -4.59
N ASN A 252 26.55 15.10 -4.14
CA ASN A 252 27.28 16.31 -3.76
C ASN A 252 27.62 16.36 -2.26
N GLN A 253 27.18 15.38 -1.47
CA GLN A 253 27.48 15.33 -0.04
C GLN A 253 28.91 14.85 0.23
N ARG A 254 29.48 15.34 1.34
CA ARG A 254 30.71 14.81 1.93
C ARG A 254 30.52 13.33 2.28
N ILE A 255 31.57 12.52 2.17
CA ILE A 255 31.48 11.06 2.30
C ILE A 255 30.77 10.59 3.58
N PHE A 256 31.06 11.21 4.72
CA PHE A 256 30.46 10.86 6.02
C PHE A 256 28.98 11.29 6.16
N LEU A 257 28.50 12.23 5.32
CA LEU A 257 27.11 12.67 5.30
C LEU A 257 26.24 11.87 4.32
N ARG A 258 26.83 11.06 3.43
CA ARG A 258 26.08 10.33 2.40
C ARG A 258 25.09 9.32 2.98
N ILE A 259 25.47 8.59 4.04
CA ILE A 259 24.59 7.61 4.69
C ILE A 259 23.46 8.29 5.49
N PRO A 260 23.71 9.29 6.37
CA PRO A 260 22.64 10.05 7.00
C PRO A 260 21.67 10.68 5.98
N HIS A 261 22.21 11.29 4.92
CA HIS A 261 21.41 11.87 3.84
C HIS A 261 20.53 10.80 3.17
N LEU A 262 21.08 9.62 2.87
CA LEU A 262 20.34 8.50 2.29
C LEU A 262 19.16 8.06 3.18
N ILE A 263 19.38 7.92 4.48
CA ILE A 263 18.33 7.51 5.44
C ILE A 263 17.18 8.52 5.42
N VAL A 264 17.48 9.82 5.55
CA VAL A 264 16.47 10.89 5.54
C VAL A 264 15.73 10.93 4.20
N SER A 265 16.47 10.83 3.09
CA SER A 265 15.90 10.84 1.74
C SER A 265 14.91 9.68 1.53
N LEU A 266 15.25 8.49 2.03
CA LEU A 266 14.46 7.27 1.82
C LEU A 266 13.21 7.26 2.70
N TYR A 267 13.32 7.77 3.92
CA TYR A 267 12.14 7.99 4.75
C TYR A 267 11.20 9.02 4.10
N GLY A 268 11.73 10.15 3.61
CA GLY A 268 10.96 11.15 2.87
C GLY A 268 10.27 10.56 1.62
N PHE A 269 10.97 9.70 0.88
CA PHE A 269 10.38 8.98 -0.26
C PHE A 269 9.25 8.04 0.15
N LYS A 270 9.40 7.32 1.27
CA LYS A 270 8.38 6.37 1.78
C LYS A 270 7.18 7.07 2.42
N ALA A 271 7.37 8.28 2.95
CA ALA A 271 6.35 9.03 3.69
C ALA A 271 5.03 9.22 2.92
N LYS A 272 5.06 9.39 1.59
CA LYS A 272 3.84 9.45 0.77
C LYS A 272 2.99 8.18 0.84
N TYR A 273 3.64 7.02 0.91
CA TYR A 273 2.95 5.73 1.00
C TYR A 273 2.40 5.53 2.42
N TYR A 274 3.17 5.91 3.45
CA TYR A 274 2.69 5.90 4.83
C TYR A 274 1.46 6.79 5.00
N PHE A 275 1.52 8.02 4.49
CA PHE A 275 0.38 8.93 4.48
C PHE A 275 -0.85 8.29 3.84
N VAL A 276 -0.76 7.87 2.57
CA VAL A 276 -1.95 7.44 1.84
C VAL A 276 -2.54 6.13 2.37
N TRP A 277 -1.71 5.22 2.88
CA TRP A 277 -2.18 3.97 3.47
C TRP A 277 -2.75 4.14 4.88
N THR A 278 -2.23 5.08 5.68
CA THR A 278 -2.84 5.45 6.96
C THR A 278 -4.18 6.17 6.77
N VAL A 279 -4.29 7.05 5.76
CA VAL A 279 -5.58 7.65 5.35
C VAL A 279 -6.60 6.57 4.98
N SER A 280 -6.15 5.54 4.28
CA SER A 280 -7.01 4.44 3.86
C SER A 280 -7.47 3.59 5.07
N GLU A 281 -6.58 3.34 6.05
CA GLU A 281 -6.95 2.69 7.33
C GLU A 281 -7.97 3.52 8.11
N LEU A 282 -7.79 4.85 8.19
CA LEU A 282 -8.76 5.78 8.76
C LEU A 282 -10.12 5.69 8.05
N CYS A 283 -10.11 5.72 6.71
CA CYS A 283 -11.32 5.59 5.91
C CYS A 283 -12.03 4.24 6.16
N CYS A 284 -11.29 3.14 6.25
CA CYS A 284 -11.85 1.83 6.58
C CYS A 284 -12.54 1.84 7.95
N ASN A 285 -11.89 2.40 8.97
CA ASN A 285 -12.48 2.52 10.31
C ASN A 285 -13.78 3.35 10.28
N LEU A 286 -13.77 4.51 9.61
CA LEU A 286 -14.96 5.36 9.45
C LEU A 286 -16.09 4.65 8.70
N HIS A 287 -15.74 3.81 7.73
CA HIS A 287 -16.68 3.03 6.94
C HIS A 287 -17.20 1.76 7.65
N GLY A 288 -16.79 1.52 8.90
CA GLY A 288 -17.22 0.37 9.70
C GLY A 288 -16.39 -0.90 9.51
N PHE A 289 -15.22 -0.80 8.90
CA PHE A 289 -14.26 -1.88 8.69
C PHE A 289 -13.03 -1.67 9.58
N PRO A 290 -13.11 -2.06 10.88
CA PRO A 290 -12.02 -1.83 11.81
C PRO A 290 -10.79 -2.69 11.48
N ASN A 291 -9.60 -2.17 11.81
CA ASN A 291 -8.32 -2.90 11.78
C ASN A 291 -7.89 -3.37 10.38
N VAL A 292 -8.24 -2.61 9.34
CA VAL A 292 -7.79 -2.88 7.96
C VAL A 292 -6.54 -2.02 7.68
N ARG A 293 -5.38 -2.54 8.07
CA ARG A 293 -4.08 -1.87 7.93
C ARG A 293 -3.34 -2.35 6.68
N ASN A 294 -2.87 -1.42 5.84
CA ASN A 294 -2.02 -1.76 4.68
C ASN A 294 -0.52 -1.59 4.94
N VAL A 295 -0.12 -0.91 6.01
CA VAL A 295 1.29 -0.70 6.37
C VAL A 295 1.48 -0.63 7.87
N ASN A 296 2.52 -1.29 8.38
CA ASN A 296 2.99 -1.10 9.75
C ASN A 296 4.36 -0.43 9.73
N VAL A 297 4.37 0.91 9.84
CA VAL A 297 5.57 1.74 9.67
C VAL A 297 6.69 1.33 10.62
N TRP A 298 6.37 1.07 11.89
CA TRP A 298 7.38 0.67 12.88
C TRP A 298 8.07 -0.63 12.46
N ASN A 299 7.30 -1.66 12.12
CA ASN A 299 7.86 -2.94 11.70
C ASN A 299 8.60 -2.84 10.37
N VAL A 300 8.20 -1.93 9.48
CA VAL A 300 8.91 -1.68 8.22
C VAL A 300 10.30 -1.07 8.49
N GLU A 301 10.38 -0.01 9.30
CA GLU A 301 11.67 0.65 9.59
C GLU A 301 12.58 -0.20 10.49
N THR A 302 12.01 -1.05 11.34
CA THR A 302 12.76 -1.93 12.25
C THR A 302 12.91 -3.37 11.74
N SER A 303 12.63 -3.60 10.45
CA SER A 303 12.75 -4.93 9.85
C SER A 303 14.18 -5.46 9.89
N GLN A 304 14.28 -6.77 10.08
CA GLN A 304 15.54 -7.51 10.19
C GLN A 304 15.81 -8.42 9.00
N ASP A 305 14.82 -8.61 8.14
CA ASP A 305 14.90 -9.40 6.93
C ASP A 305 13.77 -9.01 5.97
N PHE A 306 13.87 -9.52 4.73
CA PHE A 306 12.88 -9.23 3.69
C PHE A 306 11.48 -9.66 4.06
N LYS A 307 11.33 -10.79 4.77
CA LYS A 307 10.01 -11.29 5.12
C LYS A 307 9.33 -10.33 6.10
N GLY A 308 10.06 -9.92 7.15
CA GLY A 308 9.59 -8.89 8.09
C GLY A 308 9.19 -7.61 7.38
N TYR A 309 9.97 -7.17 6.40
CA TYR A 309 9.66 -5.97 5.63
C TYR A 309 8.38 -6.15 4.79
N THR A 310 8.32 -7.18 3.95
CA THR A 310 7.20 -7.36 3.01
C THR A 310 5.89 -7.77 3.69
N ASP A 311 5.95 -8.40 4.86
CA ASP A 311 4.76 -8.71 5.67
C ASP A 311 4.14 -7.45 6.27
N ASN A 312 4.87 -6.32 6.32
CA ASN A 312 4.43 -5.06 6.92
C ASN A 312 4.36 -3.89 5.93
N TRP A 313 4.91 -4.03 4.72
CA TRP A 313 4.85 -3.06 3.63
C TRP A 313 3.86 -3.51 2.57
N ASN A 314 2.84 -2.68 2.31
CA ASN A 314 1.81 -2.97 1.29
C ASN A 314 1.18 -4.37 1.48
N ILE A 315 0.69 -4.60 2.70
CA ILE A 315 0.33 -5.92 3.26
C ILE A 315 -0.61 -6.70 2.32
N TYR A 316 -1.62 -6.04 1.75
CA TYR A 316 -2.60 -6.71 0.90
C TYR A 316 -2.05 -7.07 -0.49
N VAL A 317 -1.14 -6.26 -1.04
CA VAL A 317 -0.42 -6.61 -2.27
C VAL A 317 0.52 -7.79 -2.00
N HIS A 318 1.20 -7.80 -0.85
CA HIS A 318 2.05 -8.94 -0.47
C HIS A 318 1.23 -10.24 -0.32
N LYS A 319 0.09 -10.18 0.37
CA LYS A 319 -0.85 -11.31 0.53
C LYS A 319 -1.31 -11.82 -0.85
N TRP A 320 -1.74 -10.92 -1.72
CA TRP A 320 -2.16 -11.26 -3.07
C TRP A 320 -1.04 -11.91 -3.90
N LEU A 321 0.16 -11.31 -3.97
CA LEU A 321 1.29 -11.88 -4.71
C LEU A 321 1.66 -13.27 -4.18
N LYS A 322 1.57 -13.46 -2.87
CA LYS A 322 1.82 -14.76 -2.23
C LYS A 322 0.80 -15.81 -2.67
N GLU A 323 -0.49 -15.47 -2.62
CA GLU A 323 -1.60 -16.38 -2.95
C GLU A 323 -1.72 -16.64 -4.46
N ALA A 324 -1.60 -15.60 -5.27
CA ALA A 324 -1.82 -15.64 -6.71
C ALA A 324 -0.62 -16.20 -7.48
N ILE A 325 0.61 -15.92 -7.03
CA ILE A 325 1.83 -16.22 -7.79
C ILE A 325 2.76 -17.15 -7.02
N PHE A 326 3.22 -16.75 -5.82
CA PHE A 326 4.29 -17.47 -5.12
C PHE A 326 3.90 -18.89 -4.72
N VAL A 327 2.72 -19.07 -4.10
CA VAL A 327 2.25 -20.38 -3.64
C VAL A 327 2.02 -21.33 -4.82
N PRO A 328 1.31 -20.93 -5.90
CA PRO A 328 1.20 -21.77 -7.11
C PRO A 328 2.55 -22.10 -7.75
N ALA A 329 3.47 -21.13 -7.84
CA ALA A 329 4.78 -21.34 -8.45
C ALA A 329 5.77 -22.14 -7.57
N LYS A 330 5.43 -22.39 -6.30
CA LYS A 330 6.28 -23.11 -5.34
C LYS A 330 6.57 -24.55 -5.78
N THR A 331 5.73 -25.14 -6.62
CA THR A 331 5.94 -26.45 -7.25
C THR A 331 7.24 -26.51 -8.06
N TYR A 332 7.71 -25.37 -8.60
CA TYR A 332 8.96 -25.25 -9.34
C TYR A 332 10.19 -24.95 -8.45
N GLY A 333 10.01 -24.93 -7.12
CA GLY A 333 11.05 -24.63 -6.14
C GLY A 333 11.01 -23.18 -5.63
N LYS A 334 11.44 -22.98 -4.38
CA LYS A 334 11.31 -21.70 -3.65
C LYS A 334 11.99 -20.52 -4.35
N PHE A 335 13.18 -20.74 -4.92
CA PHE A 335 13.93 -19.69 -5.62
C PHE A 335 13.22 -19.28 -6.91
N ARG A 336 12.82 -20.24 -7.75
CA ARG A 336 12.08 -19.96 -9.00
C ARG A 336 10.74 -19.27 -8.71
N ALA A 337 10.01 -19.74 -7.71
CA ALA A 337 8.77 -19.10 -7.25
C ALA A 337 9.02 -17.64 -6.85
N SER A 338 10.07 -17.36 -6.09
CA SER A 338 10.45 -15.99 -5.72
C SER A 338 10.76 -15.13 -6.93
N MET A 339 11.55 -15.64 -7.88
CA MET A 339 11.89 -14.91 -9.11
C MET A 339 10.67 -14.62 -9.98
N ILE A 340 9.77 -15.58 -10.14
CA ILE A 340 8.51 -15.40 -10.89
C ILE A 340 7.63 -14.36 -10.20
N THR A 341 7.49 -14.42 -8.88
CA THR A 341 6.72 -13.42 -8.12
C THR A 341 7.27 -12.01 -8.28
N PHE A 342 8.59 -11.84 -8.20
CA PHE A 342 9.21 -10.52 -8.38
C PHE A 342 9.16 -10.03 -9.82
N LEU A 343 9.31 -10.92 -10.81
CA LEU A 343 9.12 -10.57 -12.21
C LEU A 343 7.68 -10.09 -12.47
N TYR A 344 6.68 -10.82 -11.97
CA TYR A 344 5.29 -10.42 -12.07
C TYR A 344 5.05 -9.08 -11.36
N SER A 345 5.59 -8.90 -10.15
CA SER A 345 5.51 -7.63 -9.42
C SER A 345 6.13 -6.47 -10.20
N SER A 346 7.26 -6.69 -10.88
CA SER A 346 7.86 -5.68 -11.77
C SER A 346 6.94 -5.28 -12.89
N LEU A 347 6.42 -6.26 -13.63
CA LEU A 347 5.51 -6.01 -14.74
C LEU A 347 4.25 -5.30 -14.26
N TRP A 348 3.73 -5.66 -13.08
CA TRP A 348 2.57 -5.00 -12.49
C TRP A 348 2.80 -3.51 -12.19
N HIS A 349 4.01 -3.12 -11.80
CA HIS A 349 4.37 -1.71 -11.63
C HIS A 349 4.56 -0.95 -12.95
N GLY A 350 5.01 -1.63 -14.01
CA GLY A 350 5.15 -1.06 -15.34
C GLY A 350 6.34 -1.61 -16.12
N THR A 351 6.58 -1.01 -17.29
CA THR A 351 7.67 -1.41 -18.21
C THR A 351 8.98 -0.66 -17.98
N ASN A 352 9.02 0.31 -17.05
CA ASN A 352 10.26 1.02 -16.75
C ASN A 352 11.32 0.05 -16.23
N LEU A 353 12.50 0.08 -16.85
CA LEU A 353 13.62 -0.79 -16.55
C LEU A 353 14.08 -0.73 -15.08
N SER A 354 13.87 0.41 -14.41
CA SER A 354 14.11 0.56 -12.97
C SER A 354 13.29 -0.42 -12.11
N PHE A 355 12.04 -0.71 -12.49
CA PHE A 355 11.24 -1.71 -11.77
C PHE A 355 11.90 -3.08 -11.89
N PHE A 356 12.27 -3.45 -13.12
CA PHE A 356 12.91 -4.74 -13.37
C PHE A 356 14.17 -4.92 -12.52
N PHE A 357 15.06 -3.92 -12.50
CA PHE A 357 16.27 -3.99 -11.70
C PHE A 357 16.01 -4.04 -10.20
N LEU A 358 15.02 -3.30 -9.66
CA LEU A 358 14.63 -3.43 -8.26
C LEU A 358 14.24 -4.88 -7.93
N PHE A 359 13.26 -5.40 -8.65
CA PHE A 359 12.63 -6.67 -8.33
C PHE A 359 13.56 -7.86 -8.56
N LEU A 360 14.37 -7.81 -9.64
CA LEU A 360 15.44 -8.77 -9.87
C LEU A 360 16.45 -8.74 -8.73
N SER A 361 16.91 -7.55 -8.32
CA SER A 361 17.86 -7.42 -7.22
C SER A 361 17.32 -8.05 -5.95
N ILE A 362 16.09 -7.71 -5.55
CA ILE A 362 15.43 -8.27 -4.36
C ILE A 362 15.42 -9.81 -4.43
N GLY A 363 15.04 -10.39 -5.56
CA GLY A 363 15.03 -11.85 -5.75
C GLY A 363 16.39 -12.51 -5.52
N LEU A 364 17.48 -11.86 -5.95
CA LEU A 364 18.85 -12.36 -5.81
C LEU A 364 19.42 -12.19 -4.39
N ILE A 365 19.13 -11.07 -3.72
CA ILE A 365 19.79 -10.71 -2.46
C ILE A 365 19.14 -11.33 -1.20
N ILE A 366 17.97 -11.96 -1.31
CA ILE A 366 17.30 -12.60 -0.15
C ILE A 366 18.21 -13.63 0.55
N MET A 367 18.86 -14.50 -0.22
CA MET A 367 19.70 -15.56 0.36
C MET A 367 21.01 -15.01 0.95
N PRO A 368 21.78 -14.15 0.25
CA PRO A 368 22.92 -13.45 0.84
C PRO A 368 22.57 -12.67 2.11
N LEU A 369 21.45 -11.94 2.14
CA LEU A 369 21.04 -11.19 3.34
C LEU A 369 20.75 -12.09 4.54
N LYS A 370 20.19 -13.28 4.31
CA LYS A 370 20.04 -14.27 5.39
C LYS A 370 21.39 -14.72 5.94
N ARG A 371 22.40 -14.90 5.08
CA ARG A 371 23.77 -15.26 5.50
C ARG A 371 24.44 -14.12 6.26
N VAL A 372 24.24 -12.86 5.85
CA VAL A 372 24.70 -11.67 6.60
C VAL A 372 24.10 -11.66 8.01
N LYS A 373 22.78 -11.87 8.13
CA LYS A 373 22.12 -11.97 9.44
C LYS A 373 22.73 -13.08 10.31
N THR A 374 22.92 -14.28 9.75
CA THR A 374 23.56 -15.39 10.46
C THR A 374 24.98 -15.03 10.90
N PHE A 375 25.77 -14.38 10.04
CA PHE A 375 27.11 -13.94 10.37
C PHE A 375 27.13 -12.93 11.51
N ILE A 376 26.25 -11.92 11.49
CA ILE A 376 26.11 -10.93 12.57
C ILE A 376 25.77 -11.64 13.89
N CYS A 377 24.76 -12.51 13.88
CA CYS A 377 24.35 -13.26 15.09
C CYS A 377 25.46 -14.17 15.64
N ALA A 378 26.32 -14.72 14.79
CA ALA A 378 27.41 -15.61 15.22
C ALA A 378 28.58 -14.84 15.86
N HIS A 379 28.80 -13.58 15.51
CA HIS A 379 29.99 -12.81 15.90
C HIS A 379 29.71 -11.64 16.84
N THR A 380 28.46 -11.45 17.28
CA THR A 380 28.09 -10.33 18.16
C THR A 380 27.11 -10.77 19.26
N PRO A 381 27.16 -10.14 20.45
CA PRO A 381 26.20 -10.42 21.52
C PRO A 381 24.76 -10.19 21.06
N GLU A 382 23.80 -10.96 21.58
CA GLU A 382 22.41 -11.01 21.07
C GLU A 382 21.74 -9.63 20.92
N THR A 383 21.86 -8.76 21.92
CA THR A 383 21.28 -7.40 21.89
C THR A 383 21.93 -6.52 20.82
N MET A 384 23.23 -6.65 20.61
CA MET A 384 23.97 -5.91 19.58
C MET A 384 23.70 -6.49 18.19
N ALA A 385 23.62 -7.82 18.07
CA ALA A 385 23.29 -8.52 16.85
C ALA A 385 21.96 -8.06 16.28
N HIS A 386 20.96 -7.87 17.15
CA HIS A 386 19.65 -7.37 16.77
C HIS A 386 19.73 -5.98 16.14
N ILE A 387 20.38 -5.02 16.82
CA ILE A 387 20.51 -3.64 16.33
C ILE A 387 21.34 -3.59 15.04
N PHE A 388 22.48 -4.28 15.01
CA PHE A 388 23.36 -4.33 13.85
C PHE A 388 22.66 -4.94 12.64
N ASN A 389 21.84 -5.98 12.84
CA ASN A 389 21.09 -6.58 11.75
C ASN A 389 19.99 -5.64 11.23
N ILE A 390 19.28 -4.90 12.10
CA ILE A 390 18.32 -3.87 11.67
C ILE A 390 19.01 -2.82 10.79
N VAL A 391 20.13 -2.26 11.27
CA VAL A 391 20.87 -1.22 10.54
C VAL A 391 21.39 -1.76 9.21
N THR A 392 22.03 -2.93 9.23
CA THR A 392 22.62 -3.55 8.03
C THR A 392 21.55 -3.90 7.00
N PHE A 393 20.45 -4.53 7.41
CA PHE A 393 19.34 -4.87 6.53
C PHE A 393 18.75 -3.62 5.87
N ASN A 394 18.44 -2.58 6.64
CA ASN A 394 17.86 -1.35 6.11
C ASN A 394 18.81 -0.63 5.15
N LEU A 395 20.10 -0.51 5.48
CA LEU A 395 21.08 0.13 4.59
C LEU A 395 21.24 -0.62 3.27
N ILE A 396 21.29 -1.95 3.30
CA ILE A 396 21.36 -2.76 2.09
C ILE A 396 20.06 -2.63 1.29
N PHE A 397 18.90 -2.70 1.95
CA PHE A 397 17.61 -2.57 1.28
C PHE A 397 17.45 -1.18 0.63
N PHE A 398 17.85 -0.10 1.32
CA PHE A 398 17.85 1.26 0.78
C PHE A 398 18.71 1.37 -0.47
N TYR A 399 19.92 0.79 -0.44
CA TYR A 399 20.83 0.76 -1.58
C TYR A 399 20.19 0.10 -2.82
N TYR A 400 19.60 -1.08 -2.65
CA TYR A 400 18.98 -1.82 -3.76
C TYR A 400 17.62 -1.26 -4.17
N SER A 401 17.01 -0.39 -3.36
CA SER A 401 15.78 0.33 -3.70
C SER A 401 15.98 1.50 -4.67
N MET A 402 17.22 1.96 -4.88
CA MET A 402 17.54 3.15 -5.69
C MET A 402 17.01 3.14 -7.13
N PRO A 403 16.98 2.01 -7.87
CA PRO A 403 16.32 1.96 -9.18
C PRO A 403 14.88 2.47 -9.13
N PHE A 404 14.10 2.01 -8.14
CA PHE A 404 12.70 2.38 -7.93
C PHE A 404 12.52 3.80 -7.41
N VAL A 405 13.39 4.25 -6.52
CA VAL A 405 13.33 5.61 -5.96
C VAL A 405 13.56 6.67 -7.05
N LEU A 406 14.53 6.43 -7.93
CA LEU A 406 14.96 7.42 -8.92
C LEU A 406 14.28 7.27 -10.29
N MET A 407 13.67 6.10 -10.56
CA MET A 407 13.01 5.78 -11.84
C MET A 407 13.89 6.02 -13.08
N ASN A 408 15.21 6.03 -12.91
CA ASN A 408 16.19 6.32 -13.96
C ASN A 408 17.54 5.64 -13.65
N MET A 409 17.93 4.69 -14.48
CA MET A 409 19.15 3.89 -14.25
C MET A 409 20.45 4.70 -14.29
N LYS A 410 20.55 5.76 -15.10
CA LYS A 410 21.76 6.61 -15.14
C LYS A 410 21.94 7.32 -13.79
N LYS A 411 20.86 7.89 -13.25
CA LYS A 411 20.82 8.52 -11.93
C LYS A 411 21.11 7.52 -10.82
N THR A 412 20.55 6.31 -10.90
CA THR A 412 20.82 5.21 -9.96
C THR A 412 22.30 4.86 -9.92
N ILE A 413 22.95 4.70 -11.07
CA ILE A 413 24.39 4.40 -11.14
C ILE A 413 25.21 5.54 -10.53
N ALA A 414 24.84 6.81 -10.76
CA ALA A 414 25.53 7.95 -10.15
C ALA A 414 25.44 7.93 -8.61
N VAL A 415 24.26 7.64 -8.06
CA VAL A 415 24.08 7.48 -6.60
C VAL A 415 24.86 6.27 -6.08
N TRP A 416 24.84 5.14 -6.78
CA TRP A 416 25.63 3.97 -6.38
C TRP A 416 27.14 4.23 -6.38
N LYS A 417 27.65 5.01 -7.35
CA LYS A 417 29.05 5.49 -7.35
C LYS A 417 29.33 6.37 -6.15
N ALA A 418 28.46 7.32 -5.83
CA ALA A 418 28.59 8.17 -4.64
C ALA A 418 28.56 7.36 -3.34
N LEU A 419 27.81 6.26 -3.31
CA LEU A 419 27.77 5.32 -2.20
C LEU A 419 28.88 4.26 -2.25
N LEU A 420 29.90 4.45 -3.10
CA LEU A 420 31.04 3.54 -3.26
C LEU A 420 30.63 2.07 -3.50
N PHE A 421 29.46 1.85 -4.09
CA PHE A 421 28.88 0.52 -4.30
C PHE A 421 28.78 -0.36 -3.03
N TYR A 422 28.64 0.22 -1.84
CA TYR A 422 28.70 -0.54 -0.57
C TYR A 422 27.76 -1.75 -0.55
N GLY A 423 26.55 -1.65 -1.11
CA GLY A 423 25.59 -2.76 -1.08
C GLY A 423 26.01 -3.96 -1.92
N HIS A 424 26.77 -3.76 -3.00
CA HIS A 424 27.36 -4.85 -3.77
C HIS A 424 28.61 -5.41 -3.08
N ILE A 425 29.46 -4.54 -2.53
CA ILE A 425 30.69 -4.94 -1.83
C ILE A 425 30.36 -5.79 -0.59
N VAL A 426 29.40 -5.33 0.23
CA VAL A 426 28.98 -6.04 1.45
C VAL A 426 28.35 -7.39 1.13
N LEU A 427 27.52 -7.49 0.08
CA LEU A 427 26.85 -8.76 -0.27
C LEU A 427 27.71 -9.72 -1.09
N GLY A 428 28.72 -9.21 -1.82
CA GLY A 428 29.57 -10.00 -2.71
C GLY A 428 30.10 -11.31 -2.10
N PRO A 429 30.77 -11.27 -0.94
CA PRO A 429 31.25 -12.47 -0.26
C PRO A 429 30.14 -13.47 0.07
N PHE A 430 28.95 -12.99 0.44
CA PHE A 430 27.82 -13.82 0.83
C PHE A 430 27.07 -14.45 -0.34
N PHE A 431 27.36 -14.08 -1.59
CA PHE A 431 26.91 -14.85 -2.76
C PHE A 431 27.71 -16.14 -2.92
N VAL A 432 29.03 -16.07 -2.67
CA VAL A 432 29.98 -17.17 -2.90
C VAL A 432 30.11 -18.09 -1.69
N MET A 433 29.99 -17.56 -0.47
CA MET A 433 29.99 -18.37 0.75
C MET A 433 28.86 -19.41 0.68
N GLY A 434 29.23 -20.69 0.61
CA GLY A 434 28.29 -21.82 0.59
C GLY A 434 27.45 -21.90 1.88
N ARG A 435 26.69 -22.98 2.06
CA ARG A 435 25.87 -23.23 3.28
C ARG A 435 26.68 -23.33 4.59
N SER A 436 27.99 -23.09 4.57
CA SER A 436 28.91 -23.31 5.67
C SER A 436 29.15 -22.03 6.46
N ILE A 437 28.13 -21.56 7.15
CA ILE A 437 28.31 -20.80 8.39
C ILE A 437 27.52 -21.61 9.42
N LYS A 438 28.19 -22.60 10.01
CA LYS A 438 27.73 -23.31 11.20
C LYS A 438 28.37 -22.64 12.40
#